data_AF-A0A7G8FIK4-F1
#
_entry.id   AF-A0A7G8FIK4-F1
#
_cell.length_a   1.000
_cell.length_b   1.000
_cell.length_c   1.000
_cell.angle_alpha   90.00
_cell.angle_beta   90.00
_cell.angle_gamma   90.00
#
_symmetry.space_group_name_H-M   'P 1'
#
loop_
_entity.id
_entity.type
_entity.pdbx_description
1 polymer ?
#
loop_
_entity_poly.entity_id
_entity_poly.type
_entity_poly.pdbx_seq_one_letter_code
_entity_poly.pdbx_strand_id
1 'polypeptide(L)' 'MYDDKKGLLYFNENGKQKGWGDGGLFAKLQGGPELGADDFTIV' A
#
# COMPACT_ATOMS: atom_id res chain seq x y z
N MET A 1 -2.28 -2.10 -0.85
CA MET A 1 -1.67 -3.43 -1.09
C MET A 1 -0.17 -3.31 -0.92
N TYR A 2 0.46 -4.25 -0.22
CA TYR A 2 1.91 -4.22 0.01
C TYR A 2 2.60 -5.36 -0.76
N ASP A 3 3.60 -5.03 -1.57
CA ASP A 3 4.51 -5.97 -2.23
C ASP A 3 5.80 -6.03 -1.40
N ASP A 4 5.90 -7.05 -0.55
CA ASP A 4 6.97 -7.26 0.42
C ASP A 4 8.34 -7.41 -0.26
N LYS A 5 8.41 -8.19 -1.35
CA LYS A 5 9.63 -8.45 -2.11
C LYS A 5 10.25 -7.17 -2.68
N LYS A 6 9.42 -6.18 -3.02
CA LYS A 6 9.88 -4.90 -3.58
C LYS A 6 9.88 -3.76 -2.56
N GLY A 7 9.31 -3.96 -1.38
CA GLY A 7 9.06 -2.89 -0.41
C GLY A 7 8.16 -1.80 -0.99
N LEU A 8 7.16 -2.15 -1.80
CA LEU A 8 6.28 -1.16 -2.45
C LEU A 8 4.86 -1.23 -1.86
N LEU A 9 4.38 -0.10 -1.37
CA LEU A 9 3.02 0.08 -0.90
C LEU A 9 2.21 0.80 -1.98
N TYR A 10 1.08 0.20 -2.36
CA TYR A 10 0.17 0.70 -3.39
C TYR A 10 -1.17 1.09 -2.80
N PHE A 11 -1.69 2.24 -3.21
CA PHE A 11 -3.08 2.62 -2.99
C PHE A 11 -3.96 2.01 -4.09
N ASN A 12 -5.05 1.37 -3.69
CA ASN A 12 -6.10 0.94 -4.61
C ASN A 12 -7.37 1.71 -4.27
N GLU A 13 -7.76 2.63 -5.14
CA GLU A 13 -8.96 3.43 -4.98
C GLU A 13 -10.22 2.57 -5.03
N ASN A 14 -10.19 1.53 -5.86
CA ASN A 14 -11.38 0.81 -6.28
C ASN A 14 -12.00 -0.10 -5.20
N GLY A 15 -11.48 -0.15 -3.99
CA GLY A 15 -12.06 -0.95 -2.90
C GLY A 15 -12.31 -2.40 -3.34
N LYS A 16 -13.59 -2.77 -3.52
CA LYS A 16 -14.05 -4.11 -3.96
C LYS A 16 -14.29 -4.25 -5.48
N GLN A 17 -14.14 -3.19 -6.26
CA GLN A 17 -14.33 -3.21 -7.71
C GLN A 17 -13.08 -3.74 -8.42
N LYS A 18 -13.27 -4.35 -9.59
CA LYS A 18 -12.15 -4.90 -10.39
C LYS A 18 -11.31 -3.75 -10.98
N GLY A 19 -9.99 -3.91 -10.97
CA GLY A 19 -9.04 -2.90 -11.45
C GLY A 19 -8.55 -1.97 -10.35
N TRP A 20 -7.77 -0.95 -10.71
CA TRP A 20 -7.10 -0.05 -9.76
C TRP A 20 -7.74 1.33 -9.60
N GLY A 21 -8.65 1.72 -10.51
CA GLY A 21 -9.14 3.09 -10.59
C GLY A 21 -7.99 4.05 -10.88
N ASP A 22 -7.98 5.20 -10.22
CA ASP A 22 -6.87 6.16 -10.22
C ASP A 22 -5.80 5.81 -9.16
N GLY A 23 -5.84 4.59 -8.63
CA GLY A 23 -4.84 4.05 -7.71
C GLY A 23 -3.43 3.93 -8.31
N GLY A 24 -2.44 3.71 -7.46
CA GLY A 24 -1.04 3.68 -7.89
C GLY A 24 -0.03 3.42 -6.78
N LEU A 25 1.25 3.58 -7.12
CA LEU A 25 2.33 3.50 -6.14
C LEU A 25 2.16 4.64 -5.13
N PHE A 26 2.06 4.27 -3.85
CA PHE A 26 1.90 5.21 -2.75
C PHE A 26 3.24 5.50 -2.08
N ALA A 27 4.01 4.46 -1.75
CA ALA A 27 5.30 4.61 -1.08
C ALA A 27 6.27 3.48 -1.44
N LYS A 28 7.58 3.77 -1.32
CA LYS A 28 8.66 2.78 -1.33
C LYS A 28 9.32 2.76 0.04
N LEU A 29 9.27 1.60 0.68
CA LEU A 29 9.81 1.35 2.01
C LEU A 29 11.23 0.79 1.87
N GLN A 30 12.16 1.34 2.65
CA GLN A 30 13.56 0.93 2.69
C GLN A 30 13.82 0.13 3.95
N GLY A 31 14.72 -0.86 3.88
CA GLY A 31 15.06 -1.69 5.03
C GLY A 31 14.07 -2.81 5.36
N GLY A 32 13.06 -3.04 4.51
CA GLY A 32 12.09 -4.14 4.64
C GLY A 32 11.30 -4.11 5.95
N PRO A 33 10.63 -3.00 6.29
CA PRO A 33 9.82 -2.95 7.50
C PRO A 33 8.63 -3.92 7.39
N GLU A 34 8.30 -4.54 8.52
CA GLU A 34 6.99 -5.17 8.71
C GLU A 34 5.97 -4.06 8.94
N LEU A 35 4.82 -4.13 8.26
CA LEU A 35 3.76 -3.13 8.37
C LEU A 35 2.54 -3.74 9.09
N GLY A 36 2.14 -3.14 10.20
CA GLY A 36 0.95 -3.45 10.97
C GLY A 36 -0.12 -2.36 10.88
N ALA A 37 -1.29 -2.63 11.44
CA ALA A 37 -2.38 -1.65 11.50
C ALA A 37 -1.98 -0.39 12.31
N ASP A 38 -1.14 -0.58 13.35
CA ASP A 38 -0.70 0.49 14.25
C ASP A 38 0.27 1.48 13.59
N ASP A 39 0.85 1.13 12.42
CA ASP A 39 1.68 2.04 11.63
C ASP A 39 0.87 3.09 10.86
N PHE A 40 -0.46 2.95 10.81
CA PHE A 40 -1.36 3.82 10.05
C PHE A 40 -2.38 4.50 10.96
N THR A 41 -2.58 5.81 10.75
CA THR A 41 -3.64 6.59 11.39
C THR A 41 -4.52 7.20 10.30
N ILE A 42 -5.85 7.16 10.53
CA ILE A 42 -6.80 7.92 9.74
C ILE A 42 -6.88 9.32 10.38
N VAL A 43 -6.54 10.36 9.61
CA VAL A 43 -6.64 11.77 10.00
C VAL A 43 -7.89 12.43 9.43
#